data_AF-A0A1L3JE59-F1
#
_entry.id   AF-A0A1L3JE59-F1
#
_cell.length_a   1.000
_cell.length_b   1.000
_cell.length_c   1.000
_cell.angle_alpha   90.00
_cell.angle_beta   90.00
_cell.angle_gamma   90.00
#
_symmetry.space_group_name_H-M   'P 1'
#
loop_
_entity.id
_entity.type
_entity.pdbx_description
1 polymer ?
#
loop_
_entity_poly.entity_id
_entity_poly.type
_entity_poly.pdbx_seq_one_letter_code
_entity_poly.pdbx_strand_id
1 'polypeptide(L)'
;MPPLTEISEQLTPNNIVSKSQTIVVKVGSALLINPDGSIRTKWLATLVEEIAALQKEGHKIIMVSSGTIALGARTLGLPDGGRSNLADAQAAASVGQIALARLWSEMIADKDILAAQILVTLGDLEDRRRYLNATATLDRLLSLGVIPVVNENDSVATYEIRFGDNDRLAARIGQAAEADLVILLSDVAGLYDKNPDSHKDAKLLKNITNIGEDIMQMADGNSSSGMGSGGMSSKLEAARIANMAGIPLIICSGKDNYPISTFLESEQGTIFEPQTSISARKGWLGGRLKTAGNVHIDAGAVTALKGGASLLPAGVTKIDGNFVRGDVIDIISPEGGILARGLAEYDAKDADIISGHQTHELGKLLGYTPRKAMVHRDQLVLL
;
A
#
# COMPACT_ATOMS: atom_id res chain seq x y z
N MET A 1 3.78 44.48 11.37
CA MET A 1 4.66 43.51 10.69
C MET A 1 3.77 42.35 10.26
N PRO A 2 3.65 42.04 8.96
CA PRO A 2 2.98 40.81 8.55
C PRO A 2 3.82 39.61 9.01
N PRO A 3 3.20 38.46 9.31
CA PRO A 3 3.91 37.31 9.83
C PRO A 3 4.83 36.72 8.75
N LEU A 4 5.93 36.15 9.23
CA LEU A 4 6.96 35.45 8.47
C LEU A 4 6.31 34.49 7.48
N THR A 5 6.61 34.69 6.20
CA THR A 5 6.42 33.72 5.13
C THR A 5 6.97 32.37 5.59
N GLU A 6 6.10 31.39 5.80
CA GLU A 6 6.49 29.98 5.74
C GLU A 6 7.12 29.77 4.37
N ILE A 7 8.45 29.62 4.36
CA ILE A 7 9.16 29.13 3.19
C ILE A 7 8.62 27.72 3.02
N SER A 8 7.79 27.47 1.98
CA SER A 8 7.42 26.10 1.65
C SER A 8 8.73 25.37 1.34
N GLU A 9 9.22 24.53 2.26
CA GLU A 9 10.33 23.63 1.97
C GLU A 9 9.94 22.85 0.70
N GLN A 10 10.67 23.08 -0.40
CA GLN A 10 10.49 22.26 -1.59
C GLN A 10 10.68 20.80 -1.18
N LEU A 11 9.71 19.95 -1.50
CA LEU A 11 9.78 18.50 -1.31
C LEU A 11 10.87 17.94 -2.22
N THR A 12 12.10 17.87 -1.73
CA THR A 12 13.20 17.19 -2.43
C THR A 12 13.08 15.68 -2.18
N PRO A 13 13.57 14.82 -3.11
CA PRO A 13 13.61 13.38 -2.91
C PRO A 13 14.17 12.96 -1.54
N ASN A 14 15.28 13.57 -1.14
CA ASN A 14 15.93 13.30 0.15
C ASN A 14 15.05 13.67 1.34
N ASN A 15 14.35 14.81 1.28
CA ASN A 15 13.47 15.25 2.36
C ASN A 15 12.25 14.33 2.49
N ILE A 16 11.68 13.87 1.37
CA ILE A 16 10.54 12.95 1.37
C ILE A 16 10.94 11.60 2.00
N VAL A 17 12.04 10.99 1.54
CA VAL A 17 12.48 9.68 2.04
C VAL A 17 12.87 9.76 3.52
N SER A 18 13.67 10.75 3.92
CA SER A 18 14.14 10.87 5.32
C SER A 18 13.01 11.13 6.33
N LYS A 19 11.95 11.85 5.92
CA LYS A 19 10.78 12.10 6.79
C LYS A 19 9.77 10.94 6.81
N SER A 20 9.87 9.99 5.88
CA SER A 20 8.93 8.87 5.77
C SER A 20 9.24 7.78 6.79
N GLN A 21 8.29 7.39 7.63
CA GLN A 21 8.47 6.28 8.57
C GLN A 21 8.22 4.93 7.90
N THR A 22 7.16 4.82 7.10
CA THR A 22 6.80 3.59 6.37
C THR A 22 6.87 3.83 4.87
N ILE A 23 7.65 3.01 4.16
CA ILE A 23 7.93 3.16 2.72
C ILE A 23 7.56 1.87 2.00
N VAL A 24 6.73 1.98 0.95
CA VAL A 24 6.46 0.89 0.02
C VAL A 24 7.37 1.03 -1.19
N VAL A 25 8.13 -0.02 -1.53
CA VAL A 25 8.97 -0.04 -2.72
C VAL A 25 8.49 -1.13 -3.67
N LYS A 26 8.09 -0.74 -4.87
CA LYS A 26 7.64 -1.66 -5.91
C LYS A 26 8.74 -1.94 -6.91
N VAL A 27 8.94 -3.22 -7.22
CA VAL A 27 9.86 -3.70 -8.26
C VAL A 27 9.07 -4.41 -9.37
N GLY A 28 9.15 -3.85 -10.59
CA GLY A 28 8.56 -4.47 -11.78
C GLY A 28 9.34 -5.69 -12.28
N SER A 29 8.67 -6.57 -13.02
CA SER A 29 9.28 -7.82 -13.55
C SER A 29 10.46 -7.54 -14.47
N ALA A 30 10.40 -6.48 -15.27
CA ALA A 30 11.48 -6.07 -16.18
C ALA A 30 12.77 -5.64 -15.46
N LEU A 31 12.68 -5.26 -14.18
CA LEU A 31 13.86 -4.91 -13.38
C LEU A 31 14.49 -6.14 -12.73
N LEU A 32 13.68 -7.15 -12.41
CA LEU A 32 14.11 -8.35 -11.69
C LEU A 32 14.57 -9.47 -12.64
N ILE A 33 13.98 -9.56 -13.83
CA ILE A 33 14.16 -10.67 -14.77
C ILE A 33 14.66 -10.10 -16.10
N ASN A 34 15.80 -10.60 -16.56
CA ASN A 34 16.35 -10.28 -17.87
C ASN A 34 15.48 -10.84 -19.01
N PRO A 35 15.60 -10.32 -20.24
CA PRO A 35 14.89 -10.85 -21.41
C PRO A 35 15.16 -12.35 -21.69
N ASP A 36 16.33 -12.86 -21.29
CA ASP A 36 16.69 -14.29 -21.37
C ASP A 36 16.08 -15.15 -20.24
N GLY A 37 15.26 -14.54 -19.38
CA GLY A 37 14.61 -15.15 -18.23
C GLY A 37 15.51 -15.36 -17.02
N SER A 38 16.76 -14.90 -17.04
CA SER A 38 17.65 -14.98 -15.87
C SER A 38 17.33 -13.89 -14.84
N ILE A 39 17.52 -14.19 -13.56
CA ILE A 39 17.30 -13.23 -12.47
C ILE A 39 18.49 -12.27 -12.41
N ARG A 40 18.23 -10.98 -12.24
CA ARG A 40 19.25 -9.94 -12.03
C ARG A 40 19.73 -9.93 -10.57
N THR A 41 20.33 -11.04 -10.11
CA THR A 41 20.72 -11.23 -8.70
C THR A 41 21.67 -10.14 -8.19
N LYS A 42 22.65 -9.72 -9.01
CA LYS A 42 23.57 -8.63 -8.62
C LYS A 42 22.86 -7.32 -8.36
N TRP A 43 21.92 -6.96 -9.24
CA TRP A 43 21.11 -5.75 -9.08
C TRP A 43 20.22 -5.86 -7.84
N LEU A 44 19.53 -6.99 -7.65
CA LEU A 44 18.69 -7.23 -6.49
C LEU A 44 19.49 -7.13 -5.18
N ALA A 45 20.72 -7.65 -5.14
CA ALA A 45 21.59 -7.53 -3.97
C ALA A 45 21.85 -6.06 -3.60
N THR A 46 22.08 -5.19 -4.60
CA THR A 46 22.27 -3.74 -4.35
C THR A 46 21.01 -3.08 -3.80
N LEU A 47 19.83 -3.43 -4.32
CA LEU A 47 18.57 -2.92 -3.79
C LEU A 47 18.31 -3.40 -2.35
N VAL A 48 18.58 -4.68 -2.06
CA VAL A 48 18.42 -5.22 -0.70
C VAL A 48 19.39 -4.57 0.29
N GLU A 49 20.58 -4.18 -0.17
CA GLU A 49 21.51 -3.40 0.65
C GLU A 49 20.96 -2.02 1.02
N GLU A 50 20.34 -1.31 0.07
CA GLU A 50 19.69 -0.02 0.35
C GLU A 50 18.51 -0.17 1.31
N ILE A 51 17.68 -1.19 1.09
CA ILE A 51 16.54 -1.49 1.97
C ILE A 51 17.03 -1.78 3.39
N ALA A 52 18.09 -2.57 3.55
CA ALA A 52 18.67 -2.87 4.85
C ALA A 52 19.27 -1.62 5.52
N ALA A 53 19.88 -0.71 4.75
CA ALA A 53 20.37 0.56 5.25
C ALA A 53 19.21 1.44 5.77
N LEU A 54 18.15 1.61 4.98
CA LEU A 54 16.95 2.34 5.40
C LEU A 54 16.31 1.74 6.65
N GLN A 55 16.24 0.41 6.75
CA GLN A 55 15.69 -0.24 7.94
C GLN A 55 16.54 0.03 9.19
N LYS A 56 17.87 0.07 9.06
CA LYS A 56 18.79 0.45 10.16
C LYS A 56 18.62 1.89 10.60
N GLU A 57 18.20 2.77 9.70
CA GLU A 57 17.85 4.18 10.00
C GLU A 57 16.48 4.32 10.69
N GLY A 58 15.73 3.22 10.83
CA GLY A 58 14.43 3.17 11.53
C GLY A 58 13.22 3.13 10.60
N HIS A 59 13.42 3.12 9.28
CA HIS A 59 12.34 3.03 8.31
C HIS A 59 11.70 1.63 8.29
N LYS A 60 10.37 1.59 8.18
CA LYS A 60 9.59 0.38 7.96
C LYS A 60 9.40 0.16 6.46
N ILE A 61 9.96 -0.90 5.90
CA ILE A 61 9.93 -1.14 4.46
C ILE A 61 8.96 -2.27 4.10
N ILE A 62 8.13 -2.03 3.07
CA ILE A 62 7.31 -3.05 2.42
C ILE A 62 7.76 -3.19 0.97
N MET A 63 8.05 -4.41 0.54
CA MET A 63 8.37 -4.71 -0.85
C MET A 63 7.13 -5.17 -1.59
N VAL A 64 6.92 -4.66 -2.80
CA VAL A 64 5.91 -5.15 -3.73
C VAL A 64 6.63 -5.65 -4.97
N SER A 65 6.61 -6.95 -5.24
CA SER A 65 7.44 -7.56 -6.28
C SER A 65 6.61 -8.23 -7.36
N SER A 66 6.98 -8.07 -8.63
CA SER A 66 6.39 -8.79 -9.77
C SER A 66 7.33 -9.90 -10.28
N GLY A 67 6.87 -10.68 -11.26
CA GLY A 67 7.74 -11.58 -12.05
C GLY A 67 7.50 -13.07 -11.85
N THR A 68 6.53 -13.46 -11.02
CA THR A 68 6.12 -14.85 -10.79
C THR A 68 5.79 -15.60 -12.08
N ILE A 69 4.94 -15.03 -12.93
CA ILE A 69 4.55 -15.67 -14.20
C ILE A 69 5.78 -15.95 -15.08
N ALA A 70 6.67 -14.98 -15.25
CA ALA A 70 7.86 -15.15 -16.09
C ALA A 70 8.82 -16.22 -15.51
N LEU A 71 9.01 -16.24 -14.18
CA LEU A 71 9.83 -17.25 -13.51
C LEU A 71 9.24 -18.66 -13.69
N GLY A 72 7.95 -18.83 -13.41
CA GLY A 72 7.34 -20.15 -13.47
C GLY A 72 7.10 -20.65 -14.89
N ALA A 73 6.81 -19.76 -15.85
CA ALA A 73 6.68 -20.12 -17.26
C ALA A 73 7.96 -20.76 -17.79
N ARG A 74 9.11 -20.19 -17.43
CA ARG A 74 10.42 -20.76 -17.77
C ARG A 74 10.61 -22.13 -17.14
N THR A 75 10.28 -22.29 -15.85
CA THR A 75 10.39 -23.57 -15.14
C THR A 75 9.48 -24.64 -15.77
N LEU A 76 8.29 -24.26 -16.23
CA LEU A 76 7.31 -25.17 -16.84
C LEU A 76 7.53 -25.38 -18.34
N GLY A 77 8.42 -24.62 -18.98
CA GLY A 77 8.63 -24.67 -20.43
C GLY A 77 7.42 -24.17 -21.24
N LEU A 78 6.61 -23.27 -20.67
CA LEU A 78 5.42 -22.72 -21.32
C LEU A 78 5.79 -21.70 -22.41
N PRO A 79 5.12 -21.70 -23.57
CA PRO A 79 5.31 -20.69 -24.61
C PRO A 79 4.82 -19.31 -24.16
N ASP A 80 5.19 -18.27 -24.91
CA ASP A 80 4.76 -16.87 -24.70
C ASP A 80 4.95 -16.33 -23.28
N GLY A 81 5.95 -16.84 -22.56
CA GLY A 81 6.21 -16.47 -21.17
C GLY A 81 5.07 -16.86 -20.22
N GLY A 82 4.31 -17.91 -20.53
CA GLY A 82 3.23 -18.46 -19.71
C GLY A 82 1.94 -17.64 -19.75
N ARG A 83 1.78 -16.73 -20.72
CA ARG A 83 0.60 -15.86 -20.83
C ARG A 83 -0.33 -16.22 -21.99
N SER A 84 -0.12 -17.39 -22.61
CA SER A 84 -0.92 -17.85 -23.74
C SER A 84 -2.42 -17.99 -23.39
N ASN A 85 -2.73 -18.37 -22.15
CA ASN A 85 -4.09 -18.34 -21.59
C ASN A 85 -4.05 -18.18 -20.06
N LEU A 86 -5.21 -18.01 -19.44
CA LEU A 86 -5.34 -17.82 -17.99
C LEU A 86 -4.79 -18.99 -17.18
N ALA A 87 -5.09 -20.23 -17.58
CA ALA A 87 -4.64 -21.40 -16.84
C ALA A 87 -3.11 -21.51 -16.84
N ASP A 88 -2.48 -21.24 -17.99
CA ASP A 88 -1.02 -21.18 -18.10
C ASP A 88 -0.44 -20.08 -17.22
N ALA A 89 -1.07 -18.89 -17.19
CA ALA A 89 -0.61 -17.77 -16.38
C ALA A 89 -0.73 -18.07 -14.88
N GLN A 90 -1.83 -18.67 -14.44
CA GLN A 90 -2.05 -19.06 -13.05
C GLN A 90 -1.10 -20.19 -12.63
N ALA A 91 -0.89 -21.19 -13.48
CA ALA A 91 0.05 -22.28 -13.23
C ALA A 91 1.49 -21.76 -13.15
N ALA A 92 1.90 -20.92 -14.10
CA ALA A 92 3.18 -20.24 -14.11
C ALA A 92 3.36 -19.37 -12.86
N ALA A 93 2.37 -18.57 -12.49
CA ALA A 93 2.46 -17.75 -11.29
C ALA A 93 2.61 -18.59 -10.02
N SER A 94 1.86 -19.69 -9.90
CA SER A 94 1.94 -20.60 -8.74
C SER A 94 3.33 -21.20 -8.57
N VAL A 95 3.94 -21.68 -9.66
CA VAL A 95 5.32 -22.21 -9.64
C VAL A 95 6.33 -21.10 -9.37
N GLY A 96 6.22 -19.98 -10.07
CA GLY A 96 7.17 -18.87 -9.96
C GLY A 96 7.09 -18.14 -8.63
N GLN A 97 5.94 -18.16 -7.94
CA GLN A 97 5.78 -17.56 -6.62
C GLN A 97 6.65 -18.24 -5.56
N ILE A 98 6.86 -19.56 -5.66
CA ILE A 98 7.80 -20.28 -4.80
C ILE A 98 9.23 -19.78 -5.03
N ALA A 99 9.64 -19.66 -6.30
CA ALA A 99 10.97 -19.17 -6.67
C ALA A 99 11.20 -17.72 -6.24
N LEU A 100 10.20 -16.85 -6.43
CA LEU A 100 10.25 -15.44 -6.05
C LEU A 100 10.35 -15.28 -4.53
N ALA A 101 9.53 -16.02 -3.78
CA ALA A 101 9.54 -15.97 -2.31
C ALA A 101 10.89 -16.44 -1.75
N ARG A 102 11.44 -17.53 -2.30
CA ARG A 102 12.77 -18.02 -1.94
C ARG A 102 13.86 -16.99 -2.21
N LEU A 103 13.86 -16.41 -3.42
CA LEU A 103 14.83 -15.39 -3.83
C LEU A 103 14.84 -14.20 -2.86
N TRP A 104 13.68 -13.62 -2.56
CA TRP A 104 13.60 -12.50 -1.63
C TRP A 104 13.99 -12.90 -0.20
N SER A 105 13.54 -14.07 0.27
CA SER A 105 13.85 -14.55 1.61
C SER A 105 15.35 -14.77 1.80
N GLU A 106 16.05 -15.38 0.84
CA GLU A 106 17.49 -15.62 0.92
C GLU A 106 18.27 -14.29 0.88
N MET A 107 17.94 -13.40 -0.05
CA MET A 107 18.67 -12.12 -0.21
C MET A 107 18.49 -11.19 1.00
N ILE A 108 17.28 -11.13 1.58
CA ILE A 108 17.02 -10.32 2.78
C ILE A 108 17.68 -10.96 4.01
N ALA A 109 17.70 -12.29 4.12
CA ALA A 109 18.35 -13.00 5.22
C ALA A 109 19.87 -12.76 5.26
N ASP A 110 20.53 -12.54 4.12
CA ASP A 110 21.95 -12.16 4.05
C ASP A 110 22.27 -10.81 4.74
N LYS A 111 21.24 -10.01 5.06
CA LYS A 111 21.35 -8.75 5.81
C LYS A 111 20.86 -8.88 7.26
N ASP A 112 20.68 -10.11 7.76
CA ASP A 112 20.15 -10.45 9.10
C ASP A 112 18.71 -9.95 9.34
N ILE A 113 17.92 -9.84 8.27
CA ILE A 113 16.53 -9.38 8.31
C ILE A 113 15.61 -10.54 7.91
N LEU A 114 14.41 -10.59 8.49
CA LEU A 114 13.39 -11.55 8.10
C LEU A 114 12.48 -10.98 7.02
N ALA A 115 12.16 -11.81 6.03
CA ALA A 115 11.11 -11.52 5.05
C ALA A 115 9.82 -12.29 5.40
N ALA A 116 8.66 -11.69 5.11
CA ALA A 116 7.38 -12.38 5.20
C ALA A 116 6.62 -12.28 3.88
N GLN A 117 6.15 -13.41 3.36
CA GLN A 117 5.33 -13.43 2.16
C GLN A 117 3.90 -12.95 2.47
N ILE A 118 3.35 -12.09 1.61
CA ILE A 118 1.94 -11.75 1.59
C ILE A 118 1.42 -11.91 0.16
N LEU A 119 0.35 -12.67 -0.01
CA LEU A 119 -0.37 -12.80 -1.28
C LEU A 119 -1.78 -12.24 -1.10
N VAL A 120 -2.13 -11.26 -1.92
CA VAL A 120 -3.44 -10.59 -1.88
C VAL A 120 -3.91 -10.35 -3.30
N THR A 121 -5.21 -10.22 -3.48
CA THR A 121 -5.77 -9.67 -4.71
C THR A 121 -6.13 -8.20 -4.53
N LEU A 122 -6.24 -7.42 -5.62
CA LEU A 122 -6.83 -6.07 -5.54
C LEU A 122 -8.22 -6.08 -4.89
N GLY A 123 -9.03 -7.11 -5.17
CA GLY A 123 -10.36 -7.27 -4.57
C GLY A 123 -10.33 -7.53 -3.05
N ASP A 124 -9.24 -8.08 -2.50
CA ASP A 124 -9.06 -8.21 -1.05
C ASP A 124 -8.81 -6.86 -0.39
N LEU A 125 -8.23 -5.90 -1.12
CA LEU A 125 -7.96 -4.53 -0.64
C LEU A 125 -9.13 -3.56 -0.90
N GLU A 126 -10.11 -3.96 -1.71
CA GLU A 126 -11.35 -3.19 -1.94
C GLU A 126 -12.51 -3.66 -1.03
N ASP A 127 -12.49 -4.92 -0.60
CA ASP A 127 -13.40 -5.42 0.42
C ASP A 127 -12.97 -4.97 1.81
N ARG A 128 -13.86 -4.31 2.55
CA ARG A 128 -13.53 -3.72 3.85
C ARG A 128 -13.03 -4.75 4.86
N ARG A 129 -13.65 -5.93 4.95
CA ARG A 129 -13.28 -6.94 5.95
C ARG A 129 -11.90 -7.53 5.66
N ARG A 130 -11.63 -7.83 4.39
CA ARG A 130 -10.35 -8.37 3.94
C ARG A 130 -9.24 -7.32 4.04
N TYR A 131 -9.56 -6.05 3.72
CA TYR A 131 -8.68 -4.91 3.95
C TYR A 131 -8.23 -4.81 5.41
N LEU A 132 -9.16 -4.89 6.37
CA LEU A 132 -8.83 -4.89 7.81
C LEU A 132 -7.86 -6.01 8.21
N ASN A 133 -8.00 -7.21 7.63
CA ASN A 133 -7.10 -8.31 7.89
C ASN A 133 -5.70 -8.07 7.30
N ALA A 134 -5.63 -7.52 6.09
CA ALA A 134 -4.36 -7.17 5.44
C ALA A 134 -3.61 -6.10 6.26
N THR A 135 -4.29 -5.01 6.63
CA THR A 135 -3.74 -3.94 7.48
C THR A 135 -3.21 -4.47 8.81
N ALA A 136 -4.00 -5.27 9.54
CA ALA A 136 -3.56 -5.82 10.83
C ALA A 136 -2.33 -6.74 10.70
N THR A 137 -2.24 -7.49 9.61
CA THR A 137 -1.09 -8.36 9.33
C THR A 137 0.16 -7.55 9.00
N LEU A 138 0.01 -6.55 8.13
CA LEU A 138 1.09 -5.62 7.77
C LEU A 138 1.63 -4.89 9.00
N ASP A 139 0.76 -4.27 9.80
CA ASP A 139 1.16 -3.57 11.03
C ASP A 139 1.92 -4.49 11.98
N ARG A 140 1.43 -5.72 12.18
CA ARG A 140 2.11 -6.67 13.05
C ARG A 140 3.50 -7.05 12.53
N LEU A 141 3.66 -7.33 11.24
CA LEU A 141 4.95 -7.68 10.65
C LEU A 141 5.94 -6.51 10.75
N LEU A 142 5.51 -5.29 10.45
CA LEU A 142 6.35 -4.11 10.57
C LEU A 142 6.75 -3.83 12.03
N SER A 143 5.85 -4.08 13.00
CA SER A 143 6.17 -3.97 14.44
C SER A 143 7.23 -4.97 14.91
N LEU A 144 7.42 -6.07 14.17
CA LEU A 144 8.41 -7.10 14.45
C LEU A 144 9.74 -6.87 13.70
N GLY A 145 9.85 -5.79 12.93
CA GLY A 145 11.04 -5.52 12.10
C GLY A 145 11.16 -6.47 10.89
N VAL A 146 10.09 -7.16 10.53
CA VAL A 146 10.04 -8.06 9.36
C VAL A 146 9.70 -7.22 8.13
N ILE A 147 10.34 -7.51 6.98
CA ILE A 147 10.02 -6.88 5.69
C ILE A 147 8.94 -7.71 4.99
N PRO A 148 7.71 -7.19 4.83
CA PRO A 148 6.70 -7.87 4.03
C PRO A 148 7.08 -7.79 2.54
N VAL A 149 7.03 -8.94 1.85
CA VAL A 149 7.19 -9.07 0.41
C VAL A 149 5.83 -9.46 -0.16
N VAL A 150 5.14 -8.46 -0.69
CA VAL A 150 3.79 -8.55 -1.22
C VAL A 150 3.85 -8.83 -2.72
N ASN A 151 2.99 -9.74 -3.18
CA ASN A 151 2.67 -9.92 -4.58
C ASN A 151 1.17 -10.18 -4.76
N GLU A 152 0.67 -9.96 -5.97
CA GLU A 152 -0.69 -10.34 -6.35
C GLU A 152 -0.84 -11.86 -6.23
N ASN A 153 -1.98 -12.33 -5.71
CA ASN A 153 -2.31 -13.76 -5.70
C ASN A 153 -2.83 -14.19 -7.06
N ASP A 154 -1.94 -14.18 -8.05
CA ASP A 154 -2.25 -14.49 -9.45
C ASP A 154 -2.89 -15.88 -9.61
N SER A 155 -2.61 -16.84 -8.71
CA SER A 155 -3.15 -18.21 -8.78
C SER A 155 -4.68 -18.31 -8.67
N VAL A 156 -5.30 -17.29 -8.09
CA VAL A 156 -6.76 -17.19 -7.89
C VAL A 156 -7.37 -15.95 -8.56
N ALA A 157 -6.56 -15.18 -9.28
CA ALA A 157 -7.02 -14.00 -10.01
C ALA A 157 -7.79 -14.39 -11.28
N THR A 158 -8.85 -13.66 -11.61
CA THR A 158 -9.67 -13.86 -12.82
C THR A 158 -9.26 -12.93 -13.96
N TYR A 159 -9.67 -13.22 -15.20
CA TYR A 159 -9.39 -12.37 -16.38
C TYR A 159 -9.81 -10.91 -16.24
N GLU A 160 -10.82 -10.62 -15.40
CA GLU A 160 -11.32 -9.28 -15.13
C GLU A 160 -10.30 -8.43 -14.36
N ILE A 161 -9.40 -9.10 -13.64
CA ILE A 161 -8.27 -8.51 -12.94
C ILE A 161 -7.06 -8.64 -13.88
N ARG A 162 -6.57 -7.52 -14.42
CA ARG A 162 -5.36 -7.55 -15.26
C ARG A 162 -4.20 -8.10 -14.45
N PHE A 163 -3.64 -9.24 -14.89
CA PHE A 163 -2.47 -9.86 -14.27
C PHE A 163 -1.31 -8.88 -14.10
N GLY A 164 -0.74 -8.82 -12.90
CA GLY A 164 0.52 -8.12 -12.65
C GLY A 164 0.43 -6.59 -12.70
N ASP A 165 -0.70 -6.00 -12.33
CA ASP A 165 -0.79 -4.56 -12.03
C ASP A 165 -0.30 -4.25 -10.61
N ASN A 166 0.97 -4.60 -10.36
CA ASN A 166 1.56 -4.40 -9.04
C ASN A 166 1.83 -2.92 -8.75
N ASP A 167 1.70 -2.02 -9.73
CA ASP A 167 1.74 -0.57 -9.51
C ASP A 167 0.52 -0.15 -8.68
N ARG A 168 -0.70 -0.53 -9.09
CA ARG A 168 -1.91 -0.30 -8.28
C ARG A 168 -1.87 -1.04 -6.96
N LEU A 169 -1.39 -2.28 -6.95
CA LEU A 169 -1.23 -3.04 -5.72
C LEU A 169 -0.33 -2.29 -4.73
N ALA A 170 0.79 -1.71 -5.18
CA ALA A 170 1.69 -0.95 -4.32
C ALA A 170 1.04 0.29 -3.72
N ALA A 171 0.24 1.02 -4.49
CA ALA A 171 -0.53 2.15 -3.96
C ALA A 171 -1.58 1.70 -2.93
N ARG A 172 -2.27 0.58 -3.17
CA ARG A 172 -3.26 0.01 -2.23
C ARG A 172 -2.61 -0.54 -0.96
N ILE A 173 -1.43 -1.15 -1.08
CA ILE A 173 -0.63 -1.57 0.08
C ILE A 173 -0.12 -0.37 0.86
N GLY A 174 0.29 0.70 0.18
CA GLY A 174 0.61 1.97 0.82
C GLY A 174 -0.57 2.51 1.62
N GLN A 175 -1.77 2.50 1.04
CA GLN A 175 -3.00 2.86 1.74
C GLN A 175 -3.26 1.93 2.96
N ALA A 176 -3.14 0.61 2.78
CA ALA A 176 -3.40 -0.38 3.83
C ALA A 176 -2.41 -0.34 4.98
N ALA A 177 -1.16 0.06 4.72
CA ALA A 177 -0.09 0.17 5.70
C ALA A 177 0.09 1.59 6.26
N GLU A 178 -0.75 2.54 5.85
CA GLU A 178 -0.60 3.97 6.15
C GLU A 178 0.83 4.47 5.84
N ALA A 179 1.32 4.08 4.66
CA ALA A 179 2.67 4.45 4.24
C ALA A 179 2.80 5.96 4.06
N ASP A 180 3.97 6.48 4.41
CA ASP A 180 4.34 7.87 4.18
C ASP A 180 4.85 8.10 2.75
N LEU A 181 5.20 7.01 2.03
CA LEU A 181 5.76 7.07 0.69
C LEU A 181 5.54 5.76 -0.09
N VAL A 182 5.22 5.87 -1.37
CA VAL A 182 5.29 4.77 -2.34
C VAL A 182 6.33 5.10 -3.41
N ILE A 183 7.30 4.21 -3.61
CA ILE A 183 8.32 4.31 -4.68
C ILE A 183 8.05 3.21 -5.71
N LEU A 184 7.76 3.60 -6.94
CA LEU A 184 7.66 2.71 -8.09
C LEU A 184 8.98 2.73 -8.86
N LEU A 185 9.82 1.71 -8.62
CA LEU A 185 11.02 1.48 -9.44
C LEU A 185 10.58 0.92 -10.80
N SER A 186 10.89 1.66 -11.86
CA SER A 186 10.47 1.33 -13.23
C SER A 186 11.65 1.22 -14.20
N ASP A 187 11.37 0.65 -15.36
CA ASP A 187 12.20 0.73 -16.56
C ASP A 187 12.15 2.10 -17.28
N VAL A 188 11.33 3.04 -16.80
CA VAL A 188 11.28 4.43 -17.28
C VAL A 188 11.77 5.38 -16.19
N ALA A 189 12.31 6.53 -16.58
CA ALA A 189 12.83 7.51 -15.62
C ALA A 189 11.72 8.23 -14.84
N GLY A 190 10.49 8.28 -15.35
CA GLY A 190 9.34 8.95 -14.73
C GLY A 190 8.28 9.27 -15.79
N LEU A 191 7.38 10.19 -15.48
CA LEU A 191 6.41 10.73 -16.42
C LEU A 191 7.04 11.85 -17.25
N TYR A 192 6.87 11.78 -18.57
CA TYR A 192 7.27 12.82 -19.49
C TYR A 192 6.04 13.57 -20.01
N ASP A 193 6.21 14.83 -20.41
CA ASP A 193 5.18 15.57 -21.16
C ASP A 193 4.83 14.89 -22.51
N LYS A 194 5.85 14.21 -23.04
CA LYS A 194 6.02 13.39 -24.25
C LYS A 194 5.91 11.89 -24.07
N ASN A 195 5.69 11.12 -25.13
CA ASN A 195 6.37 9.82 -25.22
C ASN A 195 7.86 10.07 -25.62
N PRO A 196 8.86 9.76 -24.77
CA PRO A 196 10.27 10.01 -25.05
C PRO A 196 10.84 9.13 -26.17
N ASP A 197 10.22 7.98 -26.47
CA ASP A 197 10.67 7.09 -27.55
C ASP A 197 10.34 7.67 -28.93
N SER A 198 9.24 8.44 -29.03
CA SER A 198 8.82 9.11 -30.28
C SER A 198 9.23 10.58 -30.34
N HIS A 199 9.54 11.22 -29.21
CA HIS A 199 9.86 12.64 -29.12
C HIS A 199 11.17 12.89 -28.36
N LYS A 200 12.23 13.25 -29.10
CA LYS A 200 13.55 13.56 -28.51
C LYS A 200 13.57 14.81 -27.63
N ASP A 201 12.57 15.68 -27.77
CA ASP A 201 12.39 16.90 -26.98
C ASP A 201 11.46 16.68 -25.77
N ALA A 202 11.10 15.43 -25.46
CA ALA A 202 10.33 15.07 -24.27
C ALA A 202 11.08 15.51 -23.00
N LYS A 203 10.34 16.10 -22.07
CA LYS A 203 10.84 16.61 -20.80
C LYS A 203 10.23 15.82 -19.66
N LEU A 204 11.10 15.37 -18.75
CA LEU A 204 10.70 14.70 -17.52
C LEU A 204 9.95 15.70 -16.63
N LEU A 205 8.75 15.33 -16.20
CA LEU A 205 7.96 16.08 -15.24
C LEU A 205 8.46 15.72 -13.83
N LYS A 206 8.99 16.70 -13.10
CA LYS A 206 9.60 16.46 -11.78
C LYS A 206 8.59 16.36 -10.65
N ASN A 207 7.66 17.33 -10.56
CA ASN A 207 6.68 17.42 -9.48
C ASN A 207 5.29 17.61 -10.06
N ILE A 208 4.33 16.81 -9.60
CA ILE A 208 2.93 16.83 -10.02
C ILE A 208 2.06 16.92 -8.78
N THR A 209 1.34 18.03 -8.63
CA THR A 209 0.47 18.30 -7.47
C THR A 209 -1.01 18.02 -7.74
N ASN A 210 -1.38 17.89 -9.01
CA ASN A 210 -2.75 17.57 -9.43
C ASN A 210 -2.71 16.53 -10.54
N ILE A 211 -3.35 15.38 -10.30
CA ILE A 211 -3.51 14.33 -11.29
C ILE A 211 -4.89 14.53 -11.92
N GLY A 212 -4.97 15.49 -12.83
CA GLY A 212 -6.16 15.77 -13.62
C GLY A 212 -6.26 14.87 -14.86
N GLU A 213 -7.32 15.07 -15.62
CA GLU A 213 -7.55 14.40 -16.90
C GLU A 213 -6.41 14.67 -17.90
N ASP A 214 -5.79 15.85 -17.82
CA ASP A 214 -4.62 16.25 -18.61
C ASP A 214 -3.41 15.36 -18.36
N ILE A 215 -3.12 15.03 -17.10
CA ILE A 215 -2.04 14.12 -16.72
C ILE A 215 -2.39 12.68 -17.12
N MET A 216 -3.64 12.25 -16.91
CA MET A 216 -4.07 10.90 -17.29
C MET A 216 -3.95 10.65 -18.80
N GLN A 217 -4.29 11.64 -19.63
CA GLN A 217 -4.16 11.56 -21.09
C GLN A 217 -2.71 11.46 -21.57
N MET A 218 -1.71 11.87 -20.78
CA MET A 218 -0.29 11.69 -21.13
C MET A 218 0.09 10.20 -21.18
N ALA A 219 -0.65 9.31 -20.50
CA ALA A 219 -0.44 7.87 -20.60
C ALA A 219 -1.05 7.23 -21.87
N ASP A 220 -1.98 7.91 -22.55
CA ASP A 220 -2.73 7.38 -23.70
C ASP A 220 -1.97 7.53 -25.03
N GLY A 221 -0.75 8.08 -25.01
CA GLY A 221 0.14 8.17 -26.17
C GLY A 221 0.68 6.81 -26.61
N ASN A 222 -0.13 6.01 -27.32
CA ASN A 222 0.24 4.82 -28.12
C ASN A 222 1.54 4.12 -27.71
N SER A 223 1.53 3.43 -26.57
CA SER A 223 2.60 2.47 -26.23
C SER A 223 2.48 1.25 -27.15
N SER A 224 3.24 1.25 -28.24
CA SER A 224 3.36 0.18 -29.24
C SER A 224 4.28 -0.97 -28.80
N SER A 225 4.19 -1.38 -27.53
CA SER A 225 4.93 -2.55 -27.01
C SER A 225 3.98 -3.45 -26.21
N GLY A 226 3.24 -4.29 -26.94
CA GLY A 226 2.26 -5.24 -26.42
C GLY A 226 2.83 -6.39 -25.58
N MET A 227 3.68 -6.14 -24.58
CA MET A 227 4.18 -7.19 -23.67
C MET A 227 4.29 -6.80 -22.18
N GLY A 228 3.98 -5.55 -21.79
CA GLY A 228 3.98 -5.14 -20.38
C GLY A 228 2.57 -4.99 -19.81
N SER A 229 2.23 -5.75 -18.77
CA SER A 229 0.98 -5.59 -18.02
C SER A 229 0.94 -4.32 -17.13
N GLY A 230 2.01 -3.52 -17.10
CA GLY A 230 2.18 -2.32 -16.27
C GLY A 230 2.78 -1.14 -17.05
N GLY A 231 1.97 -0.51 -17.90
CA GLY A 231 2.35 0.70 -18.66
C GLY A 231 2.30 1.99 -17.82
N MET A 232 2.43 3.15 -18.48
CA MET A 232 2.32 4.44 -17.81
C MET A 232 0.92 4.67 -17.21
N SER A 233 -0.14 4.20 -17.89
CA SER A 233 -1.52 4.29 -17.40
C SER A 233 -1.71 3.66 -16.01
N SER A 234 -1.14 2.47 -15.79
CA SER A 234 -1.20 1.77 -14.50
C SER A 234 -0.43 2.50 -13.39
N LYS A 235 0.69 3.16 -13.72
CA LYS A 235 1.45 4.00 -12.78
C LYS A 235 0.73 5.30 -12.42
N LEU A 236 0.06 5.93 -13.38
CA LEU A 236 -0.76 7.11 -13.12
C LEU A 236 -1.98 6.75 -12.27
N GLU A 237 -2.59 5.59 -12.50
CA GLU A 237 -3.67 5.11 -11.65
C GLU A 237 -3.20 4.80 -10.23
N ALA A 238 -2.01 4.22 -10.07
CA ALA A 238 -1.36 4.06 -8.76
C ALA A 238 -1.10 5.42 -8.09
N ALA A 239 -0.58 6.40 -8.83
CA ALA A 239 -0.38 7.76 -8.35
C ALA A 239 -1.69 8.41 -7.90
N ARG A 240 -2.78 8.21 -8.64
CA ARG A 240 -4.12 8.68 -8.29
C ARG A 240 -4.62 8.05 -6.99
N ILE A 241 -4.46 6.73 -6.82
CA ILE A 241 -4.81 6.01 -5.58
C ILE A 241 -4.01 6.56 -4.39
N ALA A 242 -2.68 6.70 -4.54
CA ALA A 242 -1.81 7.21 -3.49
C ALA A 242 -2.14 8.66 -3.13
N ASN A 243 -2.35 9.53 -4.13
CA ASN A 243 -2.75 10.92 -3.95
C ASN A 243 -4.08 11.02 -3.17
N MET A 244 -5.08 10.24 -3.57
CA MET A 244 -6.36 10.13 -2.87
C MET A 244 -6.25 9.52 -1.47
N ALA A 245 -5.16 8.84 -1.13
CA ALA A 245 -4.87 8.32 0.20
C ALA A 245 -4.04 9.30 1.04
N GLY A 246 -3.60 10.42 0.48
CA GLY A 246 -2.73 11.38 1.16
C GLY A 246 -1.25 10.98 1.14
N ILE A 247 -0.85 10.05 0.26
CA ILE A 247 0.49 9.44 0.22
C ILE A 247 1.24 9.98 -1.01
N PRO A 248 2.45 10.56 -0.86
CA PRO A 248 3.29 10.88 -2.00
C PRO A 248 3.72 9.60 -2.72
N LEU A 249 3.74 9.67 -4.05
CA LEU A 249 4.22 8.57 -4.89
C LEU A 249 5.35 9.04 -5.80
N ILE A 250 6.39 8.22 -5.93
CA ILE A 250 7.54 8.50 -6.79
C ILE A 250 7.58 7.46 -7.90
N ILE A 251 7.78 7.92 -9.14
CA ILE A 251 8.19 7.06 -10.26
C ILE A 251 9.63 7.44 -10.62
N CYS A 252 10.53 6.47 -10.54
CA CYS A 252 11.93 6.66 -10.92
C CYS A 252 12.52 5.41 -11.58
N SER A 253 13.67 5.58 -12.25
CA SER A 253 14.38 4.47 -12.88
C SER A 253 14.94 3.51 -11.83
N GLY A 254 14.64 2.22 -11.98
CA GLY A 254 15.24 1.13 -11.23
C GLY A 254 16.29 0.34 -12.02
N LYS A 255 16.75 0.85 -13.17
CA LYS A 255 17.67 0.09 -14.05
C LYS A 255 19.08 -0.03 -13.46
N ASP A 256 19.53 1.02 -12.80
CA ASP A 256 20.87 1.13 -12.24
C ASP A 256 20.99 0.34 -10.93
N ASN A 257 22.24 -0.01 -10.57
CA ASN A 257 22.53 -0.54 -9.24
C ASN A 257 22.36 0.56 -8.20
N TYR A 258 21.98 0.19 -6.98
CA TYR A 258 21.62 1.17 -5.93
C TYR A 258 20.57 2.18 -6.44
N PRO A 259 19.41 1.69 -6.94
CA PRO A 259 18.44 2.54 -7.62
C PRO A 259 17.84 3.64 -6.74
N ILE A 260 17.69 3.41 -5.43
CA ILE A 260 17.12 4.43 -4.53
C ILE A 260 18.12 5.59 -4.36
N SER A 261 19.37 5.28 -4.04
CA SER A 261 20.46 6.26 -3.89
C SER A 261 20.71 7.00 -5.20
N THR A 262 20.71 6.29 -6.32
CA THR A 262 20.85 6.90 -7.66
C THR A 262 19.74 7.92 -7.92
N PHE A 263 18.49 7.61 -7.57
CA PHE A 263 17.38 8.56 -7.67
C PHE A 263 17.55 9.74 -6.72
N LEU A 264 17.95 9.50 -5.46
CA LEU A 264 18.16 10.55 -4.46
C LEU A 264 19.29 11.53 -4.83
N GLU A 265 20.33 11.05 -5.50
CA GLU A 265 21.45 11.89 -5.98
C GLU A 265 21.12 12.63 -7.27
N SER A 266 20.50 11.95 -8.23
CA SER A 266 20.25 12.51 -9.56
C SER A 266 19.00 13.40 -9.63
N GLU A 267 18.07 13.19 -8.70
CA GLU A 267 16.71 13.74 -8.68
C GLU A 267 15.99 13.54 -10.03
N GLN A 268 16.32 12.46 -10.75
CA GLN A 268 15.69 12.06 -12.01
C GLN A 268 14.52 11.13 -11.70
N GLY A 269 13.36 11.73 -11.48
CA GLY A 269 12.10 11.04 -11.31
C GLY A 269 10.93 12.00 -11.33
N THR A 270 9.73 11.44 -11.17
CA THR A 270 8.49 12.19 -11.00
C THR A 270 7.92 11.94 -9.61
N ILE A 271 7.73 13.01 -8.86
CA ILE A 271 7.07 13.02 -7.55
C ILE A 271 5.62 13.47 -7.76
N PHE A 272 4.69 12.66 -7.29
CA PHE A 272 3.27 12.97 -7.21
C PHE A 272 2.96 13.35 -5.77
N GLU A 273 2.72 14.64 -5.54
CA GLU A 273 2.42 15.17 -4.21
C GLU A 273 0.94 14.97 -3.87
N PRO A 274 0.58 14.54 -2.65
CA PRO A 274 -0.80 14.31 -2.27
C PRO A 274 -1.58 15.61 -2.07
N GLN A 275 -2.87 15.62 -2.42
CA GLN A 275 -3.74 16.77 -2.10
C GLN A 275 -4.25 16.69 -0.66
N THR A 276 -3.52 17.30 0.28
CA THR A 276 -3.86 17.41 1.73
C THR A 276 -4.29 16.11 2.41
N SER A 277 -3.45 15.59 3.32
CA SER A 277 -3.63 14.32 4.07
C SER A 277 -4.97 14.12 4.78
N ILE A 278 -5.70 15.20 5.08
CA ILE A 278 -6.96 15.17 5.82
C ILE A 278 -8.16 14.78 4.92
N SER A 279 -8.12 15.06 3.61
CA SER A 279 -9.30 14.94 2.73
C SER A 279 -9.61 13.48 2.33
N ALA A 280 -8.57 12.68 2.13
CA ALA A 280 -8.58 11.27 1.73
C ALA A 280 -9.38 10.36 2.68
N ARG A 281 -8.96 10.37 3.94
CA ARG A 281 -9.50 9.54 5.02
C ARG A 281 -10.89 10.00 5.44
N LYS A 282 -11.13 11.32 5.47
CA LYS A 282 -12.48 11.91 5.58
C LYS A 282 -13.36 11.56 4.38
N GLY A 283 -12.82 11.39 3.18
CA GLY A 283 -13.58 10.95 2.01
C GLY A 283 -14.02 9.49 2.11
N TRP A 284 -13.10 8.61 2.51
CA TRP A 284 -13.34 7.17 2.61
C TRP A 284 -14.22 6.75 3.81
N LEU A 285 -14.03 7.39 4.98
CA LEU A 285 -14.78 7.08 6.21
C LEU A 285 -15.85 8.13 6.55
N GLY A 286 -15.61 9.40 6.20
CA GLY A 286 -16.46 10.54 6.56
C GLY A 286 -17.42 11.02 5.45
N GLY A 287 -17.31 10.50 4.21
CA GLY A 287 -18.26 10.77 3.13
C GLY A 287 -19.69 10.37 3.52
N ARG A 288 -20.70 10.74 2.71
CA ARG A 288 -22.15 10.41 2.89
C ARG A 288 -22.43 8.89 2.81
N LEU A 289 -21.71 8.09 3.58
CA LEU A 289 -21.88 6.67 3.75
C LEU A 289 -22.95 6.45 4.78
N LYS A 290 -23.90 5.57 4.44
CA LYS A 290 -24.92 5.10 5.36
C LYS A 290 -24.21 4.31 6.46
N THR A 291 -24.27 4.82 7.69
CA THR A 291 -23.72 4.13 8.86
C THR A 291 -24.58 2.91 9.17
N ALA A 292 -23.93 1.80 9.53
CA ALA A 292 -24.61 0.53 9.80
C ALA A 292 -25.08 0.42 11.26
N GLY A 293 -24.53 1.26 12.14
CA GLY A 293 -24.93 1.37 13.53
C GLY A 293 -24.08 2.39 14.29
N ASN A 294 -24.30 2.45 15.60
CA ASN A 294 -23.70 3.43 16.49
C ASN A 294 -23.04 2.73 17.69
N VAL A 295 -21.92 3.28 18.13
CA VAL A 295 -21.22 2.87 19.35
C VAL A 295 -21.15 4.06 20.29
N HIS A 296 -21.81 3.95 21.45
CA HIS A 296 -21.79 4.99 22.47
C HIS A 296 -20.62 4.77 23.40
N ILE A 297 -19.96 5.85 23.80
CA ILE A 297 -18.72 5.79 24.56
C ILE A 297 -18.79 6.65 25.82
N ASP A 298 -17.95 6.34 26.81
CA ASP A 298 -17.81 7.15 28.02
C ASP A 298 -16.89 8.37 27.82
N ALA A 299 -16.83 9.24 28.83
CA ALA A 299 -15.99 10.45 28.79
C ALA A 299 -14.48 10.15 28.71
N GLY A 300 -14.02 9.03 29.26
CA GLY A 300 -12.62 8.61 29.19
C GLY A 300 -12.22 8.23 27.77
N ALA A 301 -13.08 7.48 27.07
CA ALA A 301 -12.93 7.15 25.67
C ALA A 301 -12.94 8.40 24.78
N VAL A 302 -13.79 9.40 25.06
CA VAL A 302 -13.77 10.68 24.34
C VAL A 302 -12.40 11.34 24.43
N THR A 303 -11.82 11.44 25.62
CA THR A 303 -10.48 12.02 25.82
C THR A 303 -9.41 11.20 25.11
N ALA A 304 -9.49 9.86 25.18
CA ALA A 304 -8.53 8.99 24.50
C ALA A 304 -8.57 9.14 22.98
N LEU A 305 -9.77 9.19 22.38
CA LEU A 305 -9.95 9.37 20.94
C LEU A 305 -9.44 10.75 20.47
N LYS A 306 -9.72 11.82 21.23
CA LYS A 306 -9.17 13.15 20.95
C LYS A 306 -7.64 13.19 21.05
N GLY A 307 -7.05 12.30 21.86
CA GLY A 307 -5.60 12.09 21.95
C GLY A 307 -5.02 11.16 20.86
N GLY A 308 -5.82 10.68 19.91
CA GLY A 308 -5.37 9.81 18.83
C GLY A 308 -5.27 8.32 19.18
N ALA A 309 -5.88 7.88 20.29
CA ALA A 309 -5.93 6.46 20.66
C ALA A 309 -7.03 5.69 19.90
N SER A 310 -6.94 4.36 19.92
CA SER A 310 -8.00 3.48 19.42
C SER A 310 -9.18 3.46 20.39
N LEU A 311 -10.39 3.19 19.90
CA LEU A 311 -11.53 2.92 20.78
C LEU A 311 -11.39 1.50 21.33
N LEU A 312 -11.24 1.36 22.65
CA LEU A 312 -11.21 0.06 23.31
C LEU A 312 -12.61 -0.35 23.80
N PRO A 313 -12.93 -1.67 23.88
CA PRO A 313 -14.21 -2.14 24.40
C PRO A 313 -14.56 -1.61 25.80
N ALA A 314 -13.55 -1.43 26.65
CA ALA A 314 -13.71 -0.90 28.01
C ALA A 314 -14.40 0.48 28.07
N GLY A 315 -14.21 1.30 27.03
CA GLY A 315 -14.80 2.65 26.96
C GLY A 315 -16.15 2.70 26.23
N VAL A 316 -16.71 1.55 25.84
CA VAL A 316 -17.99 1.44 25.14
C VAL A 316 -19.10 1.19 26.15
N THR A 317 -20.13 2.03 26.10
CA THR A 317 -21.27 1.98 27.03
C THR A 317 -22.52 1.36 26.42
N LYS A 318 -22.66 1.40 25.08
CA LYS A 318 -23.83 0.87 24.38
C LYS A 318 -23.54 0.64 22.90
N ILE A 319 -24.10 -0.44 22.35
CA ILE A 319 -24.14 -0.72 20.91
C ILE A 319 -25.57 -0.52 20.39
N ASP A 320 -25.74 0.22 19.29
CA ASP A 320 -27.01 0.37 18.59
C ASP A 320 -26.90 -0.03 17.12
N GLY A 321 -27.93 -0.70 16.60
CA GLY A 321 -27.98 -1.16 15.22
C GLY A 321 -27.51 -2.61 15.04
N ASN A 322 -27.39 -3.02 13.77
CA ASN A 322 -26.93 -4.35 13.42
C ASN A 322 -25.89 -4.21 12.31
N PHE A 323 -24.64 -4.20 12.73
CA PHE A 323 -23.49 -4.10 11.86
C PHE A 323 -22.63 -5.35 12.01
N VAL A 324 -21.80 -5.53 11.00
CA VAL A 324 -20.77 -6.55 10.99
C VAL A 324 -19.40 -5.90 10.94
N ARG A 325 -18.36 -6.68 11.24
CA ARG A 325 -16.99 -6.22 11.10
C ARG A 325 -16.75 -5.63 9.71
N GLY A 326 -16.04 -4.51 9.66
CA GLY A 326 -15.76 -3.75 8.44
C GLY A 326 -16.87 -2.77 8.04
N ASP A 327 -18.02 -2.76 8.71
CA ASP A 327 -19.01 -1.72 8.50
C ASP A 327 -18.57 -0.38 9.12
N VAL A 328 -19.02 0.71 8.51
CA VAL A 328 -18.84 2.05 9.06
C VAL A 328 -19.87 2.28 10.17
N ILE A 329 -19.39 2.65 11.34
CA ILE A 329 -20.20 2.96 12.52
C ILE A 329 -19.94 4.38 13.01
N ASP A 330 -20.98 5.04 13.51
CA ASP A 330 -20.86 6.33 14.19
C ASP A 330 -20.44 6.09 15.65
N ILE A 331 -19.52 6.91 16.15
CA ILE A 331 -19.08 6.89 17.55
C ILE A 331 -19.72 8.08 18.25
N ILE A 332 -20.63 7.79 19.18
CA ILE A 332 -21.50 8.77 19.84
C ILE A 332 -20.94 9.12 21.20
N SER A 333 -20.72 10.40 21.44
CA SER A 333 -20.24 10.90 22.73
C SER A 333 -21.34 10.86 23.80
N PRO A 334 -20.99 10.96 25.10
CA PRO A 334 -21.98 11.05 26.18
C PRO A 334 -23.01 12.18 26.00
N GLU A 335 -22.64 13.24 25.27
CA GLU A 335 -23.51 14.37 24.96
C GLU A 335 -24.51 14.08 23.82
N GLY A 336 -24.44 12.88 23.21
CA GLY A 336 -25.33 12.42 22.15
C GLY A 336 -24.93 12.86 20.74
N GLY A 337 -23.81 13.58 20.58
CA GLY A 337 -23.27 13.98 19.29
C GLY A 337 -22.40 12.90 18.65
N ILE A 338 -22.34 12.87 17.31
CA ILE A 338 -21.37 12.03 16.60
C ILE A 338 -20.00 12.67 16.74
N LEU A 339 -19.11 12.04 17.50
CA LEU A 339 -17.74 12.48 17.70
C LEU A 339 -16.82 12.04 16.57
N ALA A 340 -17.04 10.82 16.08
CA ALA A 340 -16.17 10.18 15.10
C ALA A 340 -16.91 9.14 14.27
N ARG A 341 -16.29 8.70 13.18
CA ARG A 341 -16.67 7.51 12.43
C ARG A 341 -15.49 6.57 12.32
N GLY A 342 -15.76 5.27 12.24
CA GLY A 342 -14.72 4.30 11.93
C GLY A 342 -15.25 2.95 11.52
N LEU A 343 -14.34 2.02 11.24
CA LEU A 343 -14.68 0.65 10.90
C LEU A 343 -14.80 -0.21 12.15
N ALA A 344 -15.89 -0.95 12.26
CA ALA A 344 -16.08 -1.90 13.36
C ALA A 344 -15.08 -3.06 13.24
N GLU A 345 -14.37 -3.39 14.32
CA GLU A 345 -13.48 -4.57 14.39
C GLU A 345 -14.21 -5.86 14.84
N TYR A 346 -15.50 -5.74 15.14
CA TYR A 346 -16.39 -6.78 15.62
C TYR A 346 -17.77 -6.67 14.97
N ASP A 347 -18.49 -7.79 14.93
CA ASP A 347 -19.92 -7.79 14.66
C ASP A 347 -20.67 -7.21 15.87
N ALA A 348 -21.86 -6.64 15.66
CA ALA A 348 -22.62 -5.96 16.71
C ALA A 348 -22.89 -6.85 17.94
N LYS A 349 -23.12 -8.15 17.74
CA LYS A 349 -23.34 -9.11 18.84
C LYS A 349 -22.08 -9.28 19.70
N ASP A 350 -20.94 -9.48 19.07
CA ASP A 350 -19.66 -9.64 19.76
C ASP A 350 -19.26 -8.33 20.44
N ALA A 351 -19.49 -7.19 19.77
CA ALA A 351 -19.27 -5.86 20.31
C ALA A 351 -20.09 -5.61 21.58
N ASP A 352 -21.37 -6.03 21.60
CA ASP A 352 -22.26 -5.90 22.75
C ASP A 352 -21.77 -6.74 23.93
N ILE A 353 -21.38 -8.01 23.67
CA ILE A 353 -20.84 -8.92 24.70
C ILE A 353 -19.60 -8.34 25.40
N ILE A 354 -18.73 -7.63 24.67
CA ILE A 354 -17.47 -7.14 25.20
C ILE A 354 -17.48 -5.68 25.63
N SER A 355 -18.60 -4.97 25.46
CA SER A 355 -18.70 -3.56 25.85
C SER A 355 -18.50 -3.40 27.36
N GLY A 356 -17.66 -2.45 27.75
CA GLY A 356 -17.28 -2.21 29.15
C GLY A 356 -16.22 -3.18 29.72
N HIS A 357 -15.75 -4.17 28.95
CA HIS A 357 -14.77 -5.15 29.42
C HIS A 357 -13.32 -4.79 29.07
N GLN A 358 -12.39 -5.23 29.90
CA GLN A 358 -10.96 -5.04 29.64
C GLN A 358 -10.42 -6.04 28.61
N THR A 359 -9.38 -5.65 27.88
CA THR A 359 -8.81 -6.43 26.77
C THR A 359 -8.42 -7.87 27.15
N HIS A 360 -8.01 -8.11 28.40
CA HIS A 360 -7.62 -9.45 28.87
C HIS A 360 -8.83 -10.38 29.12
N GLU A 361 -10.04 -9.85 29.25
CA GLU A 361 -11.27 -10.60 29.49
C GLU A 361 -11.94 -11.08 28.18
N LEU A 362 -11.69 -10.35 27.09
CA LEU A 362 -12.38 -10.50 25.80
C LEU A 362 -12.34 -11.93 25.26
N GLY A 363 -11.19 -12.60 25.33
CA GLY A 363 -11.03 -13.94 24.76
C GLY A 363 -11.90 -14.99 25.47
N LYS A 364 -12.14 -14.82 26.77
CA LYS A 364 -13.02 -15.70 27.55
C LYS A 364 -14.49 -15.45 27.21
N LEU A 365 -14.87 -14.19 26.99
CA LEU A 365 -16.24 -13.80 26.66
C LEU A 365 -16.64 -14.24 25.24
N LEU A 366 -15.71 -14.13 24.30
CA LEU A 366 -15.95 -14.43 22.89
C LEU A 366 -15.70 -15.90 22.51
N GLY A 367 -14.89 -16.62 23.29
CA GLY A 367 -14.49 -18.00 22.97
C GLY A 367 -13.46 -18.11 21.84
N TYR A 368 -12.88 -16.99 21.40
CA TYR A 368 -11.83 -16.94 20.38
C TYR A 368 -10.83 -15.81 20.69
N THR A 369 -9.67 -15.80 20.00
CA THR A 369 -8.64 -14.77 20.20
C THR A 369 -9.14 -13.39 19.76
N PRO A 370 -9.30 -12.44 20.69
CA PRO A 370 -9.93 -11.15 20.42
C PRO A 370 -8.94 -10.17 19.76
N ARG A 371 -9.48 -9.21 18.99
CA ARG A 371 -8.77 -7.98 18.66
C ARG A 371 -8.70 -7.08 19.91
N LYS A 372 -7.79 -6.11 19.93
CA LYS A 372 -7.66 -5.24 21.12
C LYS A 372 -8.65 -4.09 21.13
N ALA A 373 -8.95 -3.55 19.96
CA ALA A 373 -9.75 -2.34 19.78
C ALA A 373 -11.14 -2.69 19.22
N MET A 374 -12.16 -1.95 19.66
CA MET A 374 -13.49 -1.91 19.04
C MET A 374 -13.43 -1.20 17.67
N VAL A 375 -12.65 -0.12 17.60
CA VAL A 375 -12.31 0.60 16.37
C VAL A 375 -10.84 1.01 16.47
N HIS A 376 -10.02 0.59 15.49
CA HIS A 376 -8.61 0.96 15.49
C HIS A 376 -8.43 2.46 15.20
N ARG A 377 -7.45 3.12 15.84
CA ARG A 377 -7.18 4.55 15.63
C ARG A 377 -6.92 4.88 14.16
N ASP A 378 -6.29 3.94 13.43
CA ASP A 378 -5.92 4.01 12.01
C ASP A 378 -7.14 3.84 11.07
N GLN A 379 -8.29 3.44 11.63
CA GLN A 379 -9.55 3.26 10.90
C GLN A 379 -10.65 4.15 11.49
N LEU A 380 -10.25 5.22 12.18
CA LEU A 380 -11.11 6.16 12.86
C LEU A 380 -10.85 7.58 12.35
N VAL A 381 -11.91 8.37 12.25
CA VAL A 381 -11.86 9.78 11.86
C VAL A 381 -12.74 10.59 12.80
N LEU A 382 -12.14 11.56 13.49
CA LEU A 382 -12.87 12.58 14.25
C LEU A 382 -13.58 13.54 13.29
N LEU A 383 -14.82 13.92 13.62
CA LEU A 383 -15.66 14.79 12.78
C LEU A 383 -15.52 16.28 13.13
#